data_AF-A0A952WR90-F1
#
_entry.id   AF-A0A952WR90-F1
#
_cell.length_a   1.000
_cell.length_b   1.000
_cell.length_c   1.000
_cell.angle_alpha   90.00
_cell.angle_beta   90.00
_cell.angle_gamma   90.00
#
_symmetry.space_group_name_H-M   'P 1'
#
loop_
_entity.id
_entity.type
_entity.pdbx_description
1 polymer ?
#
loop_
_entity_poly.entity_id
_entity_poly.type
_entity_poly.pdbx_seq_one_letter_code
_entity_poly.pdbx_strand_id
1 'polypeptide(L)'
;MKPGKVHPIEQTAACRQALHSFQTWLMCFALIAAWCGGPSASATQASAVAAWMKEEWARAQKLPAFGGTGIRYKTEMPARLTDEERARLEEQVRGRPEHPRRHELAAESSRATHGPSISTTTLFSDGSGWRYAYDRSPTNFFDTTLTKKRAWRLTHESLILSDPALSRDMVNNPEVWFEGDESVFLPEAGYLLFGGLNAGTYSRIIPDPVRVNGDRWTMEASMAGRDETGMPFYSVRFDGRWDPEHGRGFVEKCRIVRHGEARYIGYATRMSGWKQVPELNCWVASRAEDVDAEGKPWRVLVFDGVVETGLTFDELTRVPSADGSDPLRPKPNLSVVADYRSGTLIKTEADGDTRTMPLVRSVTPPVTAKRSWLRWSGWLILGGVLLASIYLVKRRSS
;
A
#
# COMPACT_ATOMS: atom_id res chain seq x y z
N MET A 1 -30.66 19.71 -101.23
CA MET A 1 -30.46 18.40 -100.56
C MET A 1 -31.07 18.48 -99.17
N LYS A 2 -32.02 17.59 -98.84
CA LYS A 2 -32.70 17.55 -97.53
C LYS A 2 -31.82 16.83 -96.51
N PRO A 3 -31.70 17.31 -95.26
CA PRO A 3 -31.02 16.57 -94.20
C PRO A 3 -31.88 15.37 -93.78
N GLY A 4 -31.26 14.19 -93.76
CA GLY A 4 -31.87 12.94 -93.30
C GLY A 4 -32.15 12.98 -91.81
N LYS A 5 -33.36 12.55 -91.42
CA LYS A 5 -33.73 12.31 -90.02
C LYS A 5 -32.92 11.14 -89.48
N VAL A 6 -32.14 11.39 -88.42
CA VAL A 6 -31.50 10.34 -87.61
C VAL A 6 -32.50 9.91 -86.53
N HIS A 7 -32.82 8.62 -86.51
CA HIS A 7 -33.65 8.02 -85.46
C HIS A 7 -32.84 7.91 -84.15
N PRO A 8 -33.46 8.21 -82.99
CA PRO A 8 -32.82 7.98 -81.70
C PRO A 8 -32.69 6.47 -81.46
N ILE A 9 -31.46 6.04 -81.19
CA ILE A 9 -31.17 4.69 -80.72
C ILE A 9 -31.76 4.58 -79.31
N GLU A 10 -32.75 3.70 -79.13
CA GLU A 10 -33.26 3.26 -77.84
C GLU A 10 -32.14 2.61 -77.04
N GLN A 11 -31.37 3.41 -76.32
CA GLN A 11 -30.44 2.92 -75.33
C GLN A 11 -31.21 2.42 -74.09
N THR A 12 -31.48 1.11 -74.13
CA THR A 12 -31.21 0.17 -73.04
C THR A 12 -31.91 0.39 -71.70
N ALA A 13 -33.12 -0.15 -71.59
CA ALA A 13 -33.69 -0.57 -70.30
C ALA A 13 -32.75 -1.53 -69.52
N ALA A 14 -31.90 -2.28 -70.23
CA ALA A 14 -30.90 -3.17 -69.64
C ALA A 14 -29.80 -2.43 -68.83
N CYS A 15 -29.45 -1.19 -69.19
CA CYS A 15 -28.39 -0.44 -68.49
C CYS A 15 -28.87 0.13 -67.14
N ARG A 16 -30.16 0.49 -67.03
CA ARG A 16 -30.77 0.91 -65.75
C ARG A 16 -30.94 -0.25 -64.77
N GLN A 17 -31.21 -1.46 -65.24
CA GLN A 17 -31.30 -2.65 -64.39
C GLN A 17 -29.94 -3.07 -63.81
N ALA A 18 -28.85 -2.91 -64.57
CA ALA A 18 -27.49 -3.20 -64.09
C ALA A 18 -27.04 -2.21 -63.00
N LEU A 19 -27.38 -0.92 -63.11
CA LEU A 19 -27.06 0.11 -62.12
C LEU A 19 -27.81 -0.08 -60.78
N HIS A 20 -29.09 -0.46 -60.82
CA HIS A 20 -29.83 -0.80 -59.59
C HIS A 20 -29.30 -2.06 -58.92
N SER A 21 -28.89 -3.06 -59.69
CA SER A 21 -28.29 -4.29 -59.14
C SER A 21 -26.98 -3.97 -58.42
N PHE A 22 -26.12 -3.14 -58.99
CA PHE A 22 -24.82 -2.79 -58.40
C PHE A 22 -24.96 -1.94 -57.12
N GLN A 23 -25.90 -0.99 -57.05
CA GLN A 23 -26.19 -0.25 -55.83
C GLN A 23 -26.74 -1.15 -54.70
N THR A 24 -27.56 -2.14 -55.03
CA THR A 24 -28.10 -3.08 -54.05
C THR A 24 -26.98 -3.96 -53.47
N TRP A 25 -26.04 -4.42 -54.30
CA TRP A 25 -24.86 -5.17 -53.86
C TRP A 25 -23.94 -4.35 -52.96
N LEU A 26 -23.71 -3.07 -53.27
CA LEU A 26 -22.90 -2.16 -52.44
C LEU A 26 -23.54 -1.88 -51.07
N MET A 27 -24.87 -1.71 -50.99
CA MET A 27 -25.57 -1.57 -49.70
C MET A 27 -25.51 -2.87 -48.87
N CYS A 28 -25.65 -4.04 -49.50
CA CYS A 28 -25.51 -5.32 -48.81
C CYS A 28 -24.08 -5.52 -48.28
N PHE A 29 -23.04 -5.17 -49.04
CA PHE A 29 -21.65 -5.23 -48.56
C PHE A 29 -21.36 -4.23 -47.43
N ALA A 30 -21.91 -3.02 -47.48
CA ALA A 30 -21.77 -2.04 -46.41
C ALA A 30 -22.50 -2.46 -45.12
N LEU A 31 -23.68 -3.07 -45.23
CA LEU A 31 -24.41 -3.64 -44.09
C LEU A 31 -23.71 -4.86 -43.50
N ILE A 32 -23.14 -5.75 -44.31
CA ILE A 32 -22.35 -6.90 -43.84
C ILE A 32 -21.05 -6.43 -43.17
N ALA A 33 -20.35 -5.42 -43.72
CA ALA A 33 -19.17 -4.85 -43.10
C ALA A 33 -19.49 -4.12 -41.78
N ALA A 34 -20.66 -3.47 -41.67
CA ALA A 34 -21.13 -2.85 -40.43
C ALA A 34 -21.58 -3.89 -39.38
N TRP A 35 -22.11 -5.04 -39.80
CA TRP A 35 -22.48 -6.14 -38.90
C TRP A 35 -21.29 -6.97 -38.43
N CYS A 36 -20.27 -7.15 -39.29
CA CYS A 36 -19.00 -7.78 -38.91
C CYS A 36 -18.05 -6.81 -38.17
N GLY A 37 -18.35 -5.50 -38.18
CA GLY A 37 -17.60 -4.43 -37.51
C GLY A 37 -18.17 -4.02 -36.16
N GLY A 38 -19.04 -4.83 -35.53
CA GLY A 38 -19.39 -4.64 -34.13
C GLY A 38 -18.12 -4.47 -33.30
N PRO A 39 -18.09 -3.56 -32.30
CA PRO A 39 -16.90 -3.36 -31.48
C PRO A 39 -16.42 -4.72 -31.03
N SER A 40 -15.21 -5.10 -31.45
CA SER A 40 -14.64 -6.39 -31.11
C SER A 40 -14.77 -6.54 -29.60
N ALA A 41 -15.25 -7.67 -29.11
CA ALA A 41 -15.50 -7.88 -27.67
C ALA A 41 -14.30 -7.43 -26.79
N SER A 42 -13.08 -7.48 -27.35
CA SER A 42 -11.85 -6.94 -26.78
C SER A 42 -11.86 -5.42 -26.50
N ALA A 43 -12.42 -4.56 -27.38
CA ALA A 43 -12.41 -3.12 -27.19
C ALA A 43 -13.34 -2.68 -26.05
N THR A 44 -14.53 -3.28 -25.98
CA THR A 44 -15.48 -3.06 -24.88
C THR A 44 -14.90 -3.52 -23.55
N GLN A 45 -14.27 -4.71 -23.53
CA GLN A 45 -13.63 -5.23 -22.32
C GLN A 45 -12.45 -4.36 -21.87
N ALA A 46 -11.58 -3.91 -22.78
CA ALA A 46 -10.46 -3.04 -22.44
C ALA A 46 -10.93 -1.72 -21.79
N SER A 47 -12.01 -1.12 -22.32
CA SER A 47 -12.64 0.07 -21.74
C SER A 47 -13.20 -0.21 -20.33
N ALA A 48 -13.90 -1.33 -20.15
CA ALA A 48 -14.44 -1.74 -18.85
C ALA A 48 -13.34 -1.96 -17.80
N VAL A 49 -12.26 -2.65 -18.17
CA VAL A 49 -11.09 -2.86 -17.28
C VAL A 49 -10.43 -1.53 -16.91
N ALA A 50 -10.26 -0.62 -17.88
CA ALA A 50 -9.67 0.69 -17.62
C ALA A 50 -10.53 1.55 -16.68
N ALA A 51 -11.85 1.54 -16.87
CA ALA A 51 -12.79 2.23 -16.00
C ALA A 51 -12.75 1.66 -14.57
N TRP A 52 -12.85 0.33 -14.44
CA TRP A 52 -12.73 -0.36 -13.15
C TRP A 52 -11.40 -0.04 -12.47
N MET A 53 -10.27 -0.14 -13.16
CA MET A 53 -8.94 0.10 -12.58
C MET A 53 -8.82 1.52 -12.04
N LYS A 54 -9.34 2.52 -12.77
CA LYS A 54 -9.34 3.92 -12.32
C LYS A 54 -10.12 4.10 -11.01
N GLU A 55 -11.31 3.49 -10.92
CA GLU A 55 -12.15 3.54 -9.73
C GLU A 55 -11.53 2.78 -8.55
N GLU A 56 -11.02 1.57 -8.82
CA GLU A 56 -10.36 0.71 -7.83
C GLU A 56 -9.11 1.39 -7.26
N TRP A 57 -8.28 1.98 -8.12
CA TRP A 57 -7.11 2.74 -7.71
C TRP A 57 -7.50 3.89 -6.79
N ALA A 58 -8.48 4.72 -7.20
CA ALA A 58 -8.95 5.85 -6.40
C ALA A 58 -9.56 5.42 -5.07
N ARG A 59 -10.26 4.28 -5.03
CA ARG A 59 -10.79 3.69 -3.79
C ARG A 59 -9.68 3.21 -2.87
N ALA A 60 -8.66 2.54 -3.41
CA ALA A 60 -7.52 2.03 -2.64
C ALA A 60 -6.65 3.13 -2.01
N GLN A 61 -6.75 4.39 -2.47
CA GLN A 61 -6.04 5.51 -1.86
C GLN A 61 -6.70 6.05 -0.58
N LYS A 62 -7.91 5.59 -0.25
CA LYS A 62 -8.69 6.04 0.90
C LYS A 62 -8.69 4.97 2.00
N LEU A 63 -8.93 5.40 3.24
CA LEU A 63 -9.21 4.45 4.32
C LEU A 63 -10.46 3.63 3.97
N PRO A 64 -10.44 2.30 4.14
CA PRO A 64 -11.62 1.48 3.94
C PRO A 64 -12.70 1.83 4.97
N ALA A 65 -13.97 1.59 4.66
CA ALA A 65 -15.07 1.80 5.58
C ALA A 65 -15.84 0.49 5.77
N PHE A 66 -15.92 0.00 7.01
CA PHE A 66 -16.51 -1.30 7.35
C PHE A 66 -17.77 -1.19 8.22
N GLY A 67 -18.29 0.02 8.46
CA GLY A 67 -19.60 0.19 9.11
C GLY A 67 -19.71 -0.32 10.56
N GLY A 68 -18.61 -0.34 11.32
CA GLY A 68 -18.56 -0.87 12.70
C GLY A 68 -18.05 -2.31 12.80
N THR A 69 -17.88 -2.96 11.65
CA THR A 69 -17.26 -4.27 11.52
C THR A 69 -15.74 -4.14 11.35
N GLY A 70 -14.98 -5.20 11.69
CA GLY A 70 -13.54 -5.26 11.46
C GLY A 70 -13.14 -6.36 10.48
N ILE A 71 -12.07 -6.13 9.72
CA ILE A 71 -11.38 -7.19 8.97
C ILE A 71 -10.30 -7.82 9.86
N ARG A 72 -10.29 -9.14 9.98
CA ARG A 72 -9.24 -9.89 10.68
C ARG A 72 -8.38 -10.66 9.70
N TYR A 73 -7.06 -10.61 9.91
CA TYR A 73 -6.10 -11.40 9.15
C TYR A 73 -4.94 -11.85 10.03
N LYS A 74 -4.29 -12.94 9.60
CA LYS A 74 -3.07 -13.47 10.20
C LYS A 74 -1.88 -13.10 9.34
N THR A 75 -0.79 -12.73 9.98
CA THR A 75 0.53 -12.60 9.36
C THR A 75 1.37 -13.78 9.80
N GLU A 76 1.70 -14.65 8.85
CA GLU A 76 2.53 -15.84 9.05
C GLU A 76 3.94 -15.55 8.52
N MET A 77 4.94 -15.75 9.37
CA MET A 77 6.36 -15.65 9.03
C MET A 77 6.96 -17.06 9.01
N PRO A 78 7.07 -17.71 7.83
CA PRO A 78 7.62 -19.05 7.72
C PRO A 78 9.13 -19.06 7.99
N ALA A 79 9.69 -20.25 8.20
CA ALA A 79 11.14 -20.43 8.21
C ALA A 79 11.70 -20.03 6.83
N ARG A 80 12.68 -19.13 6.85
CA ARG A 80 13.34 -18.59 5.67
C ARG A 80 14.64 -19.28 5.36
N LEU A 81 15.29 -19.95 6.31
CA LEU A 81 16.56 -20.62 6.05
C LEU A 81 16.33 -22.11 5.73
N THR A 82 17.04 -22.64 4.74
CA THR A 82 17.14 -24.09 4.58
C THR A 82 17.90 -24.69 5.76
N ASP A 83 17.87 -26.02 5.89
CA ASP A 83 18.58 -26.71 6.97
C ASP A 83 20.10 -26.47 6.87
N GLU A 84 20.66 -26.43 5.66
CA GLU A 84 22.07 -26.14 5.42
C GLU A 84 22.42 -24.69 5.76
N GLU A 85 21.58 -23.73 5.37
CA GLU A 85 21.76 -22.31 5.69
C GLU A 85 21.71 -22.09 7.21
N ARG A 86 20.77 -22.75 7.88
CA ARG A 86 20.61 -22.69 9.34
C ARG A 86 21.80 -23.33 10.06
N ALA A 87 22.28 -24.49 9.62
CA ALA A 87 23.46 -25.14 10.18
C ALA A 87 24.73 -24.27 10.02
N ARG A 88 24.88 -23.59 8.88
CA ARG A 88 25.97 -22.62 8.68
C ARG A 88 25.85 -21.43 9.62
N LEU A 89 24.64 -20.90 9.83
CA LEU A 89 24.41 -19.81 10.77
C LEU A 89 24.68 -20.24 12.21
N GLU A 90 24.29 -21.46 12.58
CA GLU A 90 24.59 -22.05 13.87
C GLU A 90 26.10 -22.14 14.13
N GLU A 91 26.87 -22.59 13.15
CA GLU A 91 28.34 -22.62 13.25
C GLU A 91 28.94 -21.22 13.42
N GLN A 92 28.43 -20.22 12.70
CA GLN A 92 28.90 -18.83 12.83
C GLN A 92 28.63 -18.23 14.21
N VAL A 93 27.50 -18.59 14.83
CA VAL A 93 27.06 -18.10 16.15
C VAL A 93 27.70 -18.91 17.30
N ARG A 94 28.13 -20.14 17.05
CA ARG A 94 28.65 -21.04 18.09
C ARG A 94 29.81 -20.40 18.86
N GLY A 95 29.68 -20.39 20.19
CA GLY A 95 30.68 -19.80 21.09
C GLY A 95 30.76 -18.26 21.06
N ARG A 96 29.83 -17.57 20.38
CA ARG A 96 29.82 -16.11 20.23
C ARG A 96 28.50 -15.52 20.78
N PRO A 97 28.39 -15.30 22.10
CA PRO A 97 27.12 -14.89 22.73
C PRO A 97 26.59 -13.54 22.23
N GLU A 98 27.48 -12.63 21.83
CA GLU A 98 27.19 -11.29 21.29
C GLU A 98 27.07 -11.27 19.76
N HIS A 99 27.01 -12.43 19.09
CA HIS A 99 26.89 -12.46 17.65
C HIS A 99 25.58 -11.77 17.20
N PRO A 100 25.64 -10.78 16.28
CA PRO A 100 24.47 -9.95 15.96
C PRO A 100 23.29 -10.78 15.41
N ARG A 101 23.56 -11.91 14.75
CA ARG A 101 22.54 -12.80 14.16
C ARG A 101 22.01 -13.90 15.10
N ARG A 102 22.34 -13.85 16.39
CA ARG A 102 21.87 -14.87 17.36
C ARG A 102 20.34 -14.91 17.48
N HIS A 103 19.69 -13.75 17.43
CA HIS A 103 18.22 -13.66 17.47
C HIS A 103 17.57 -14.21 16.20
N GLU A 104 18.19 -14.00 15.04
CA GLU A 104 17.76 -14.57 13.76
C GLU A 104 17.80 -16.10 13.81
N LEU A 105 18.92 -16.69 14.26
CA LEU A 105 19.04 -18.14 14.43
C LEU A 105 17.95 -18.71 15.35
N ALA A 106 17.69 -18.06 16.50
CA ALA A 106 16.66 -18.50 17.43
C ALA A 106 15.25 -18.45 16.79
N ALA A 107 14.94 -17.40 16.04
CA ALA A 107 13.67 -17.26 15.35
C ALA A 107 13.50 -18.33 14.24
N GLU A 108 14.54 -18.55 13.44
CA GLU A 108 14.53 -19.52 12.34
C GLU A 108 14.46 -20.96 12.84
N SER A 109 15.21 -21.31 13.90
CA SER A 109 15.12 -22.64 14.53
C SER A 109 13.74 -22.89 15.14
N SER A 110 13.15 -21.88 15.79
CA SER A 110 11.79 -21.99 16.31
C SER A 110 10.77 -22.20 15.19
N ARG A 111 10.88 -21.46 14.09
CA ARG A 111 9.98 -21.59 12.94
C ARG A 111 10.10 -22.93 12.22
N ALA A 112 11.32 -23.45 12.11
CA ALA A 112 11.58 -24.75 11.52
C ALA A 112 10.99 -25.90 12.37
N THR A 113 10.99 -25.74 13.70
CA THR A 113 10.55 -26.79 14.63
C THR A 113 9.04 -26.73 14.91
N HIS A 114 8.50 -25.53 15.14
CA HIS A 114 7.14 -25.33 15.63
C HIS A 114 6.16 -24.79 14.58
N GLY A 115 6.63 -24.53 13.35
CA GLY A 115 5.85 -23.87 12.30
C GLY A 115 6.00 -22.34 12.31
N PRO A 116 5.32 -21.63 11.40
CA PRO A 116 5.50 -20.19 11.21
C PRO A 116 5.20 -19.40 12.48
N SER A 117 5.88 -18.26 12.65
CA SER A 117 5.45 -17.28 13.66
C SER A 117 4.17 -16.62 13.17
N ILE A 118 3.11 -16.66 13.97
CA ILE A 118 1.80 -16.10 13.61
C ILE A 118 1.50 -14.90 14.50
N SER A 119 1.04 -13.81 13.89
CA SER A 119 0.37 -12.71 14.59
C SER A 119 -0.98 -12.43 13.94
N THR A 120 -1.95 -11.99 14.72
CA THR A 120 -3.29 -11.64 14.25
C THR A 120 -3.46 -10.13 14.28
N THR A 121 -4.01 -9.58 13.21
CA THR A 121 -4.43 -8.19 13.13
C THR A 121 -5.94 -8.13 12.97
N THR A 122 -6.60 -7.23 13.69
CA THR A 122 -7.96 -6.78 13.40
C THR A 122 -7.96 -5.28 13.11
N LEU A 123 -8.47 -4.87 11.95
CA LEU A 123 -8.61 -3.48 11.54
C LEU A 123 -10.08 -3.08 11.49
N PHE A 124 -10.44 -2.05 12.24
CA PHE A 124 -11.73 -1.36 12.16
C PHE A 124 -11.53 0.00 11.52
N SER A 125 -12.44 0.42 10.64
CA SER A 125 -12.40 1.76 10.04
C SER A 125 -13.77 2.20 9.55
N ASP A 126 -14.04 3.49 9.63
CA ASP A 126 -15.23 4.16 9.09
C ASP A 126 -14.92 5.03 7.85
N GLY A 127 -13.71 4.90 7.30
CA GLY A 127 -13.21 5.74 6.20
C GLY A 127 -12.68 7.11 6.63
N SER A 128 -12.85 7.52 7.90
CA SER A 128 -12.36 8.79 8.44
C SER A 128 -11.37 8.62 9.60
N GLY A 129 -11.37 7.45 10.22
CA GLY A 129 -10.39 7.02 11.21
C GLY A 129 -10.29 5.51 11.25
N TRP A 130 -9.42 5.00 12.11
CA TRP A 130 -9.16 3.57 12.24
C TRP A 130 -8.83 3.18 13.68
N ARG A 131 -9.05 1.91 13.98
CA ARG A 131 -8.50 1.20 15.14
C ARG A 131 -7.81 -0.06 14.64
N TYR A 132 -6.54 -0.20 14.96
CA TYR A 132 -5.69 -1.32 14.57
C TYR A 132 -5.28 -2.08 15.84
N ALA A 133 -5.78 -3.31 15.94
CA ALA A 133 -5.49 -4.22 17.04
C ALA A 133 -4.59 -5.35 16.52
N TYR A 134 -3.37 -5.42 17.05
CA TYR A 134 -2.34 -6.41 16.73
C TYR A 134 -2.07 -7.33 17.91
N ASP A 135 -2.01 -8.63 17.64
CA ASP A 135 -1.85 -9.69 18.62
C ASP A 135 -0.73 -10.63 18.19
N ARG A 136 0.36 -10.64 18.95
CA ARG A 136 1.41 -11.67 18.81
C ARG A 136 1.18 -12.84 19.76
N SER A 137 0.61 -12.57 20.92
CA SER A 137 0.17 -13.56 21.91
C SER A 137 -0.85 -12.90 22.86
N PRO A 138 -1.57 -13.66 23.71
CA PRO A 138 -2.53 -13.08 24.65
C PRO A 138 -1.97 -12.00 25.58
N THR A 139 -0.66 -12.05 25.87
CA THR A 139 0.04 -11.08 26.74
C THR A 139 0.96 -10.12 25.98
N ASN A 140 1.04 -10.25 24.66
CA ASN A 140 1.87 -9.38 23.80
C ASN A 140 1.01 -8.88 22.65
N PHE A 141 0.40 -7.72 22.89
CA PHE A 141 -0.48 -7.05 21.95
C PHE A 141 -0.11 -5.56 21.85
N PHE A 142 -0.55 -4.98 20.75
CA PHE A 142 -0.45 -3.57 20.44
C PHE A 142 -1.77 -3.12 19.84
N ASP A 143 -2.37 -2.08 20.38
CA ASP A 143 -3.66 -1.57 19.92
C ASP A 143 -3.55 -0.06 19.79
N THR A 144 -3.91 0.48 18.63
CA THR A 144 -3.75 1.90 18.35
C THR A 144 -4.95 2.39 17.59
N THR A 145 -5.31 3.64 17.84
CA THR A 145 -6.48 4.28 17.27
C THR A 145 -6.13 5.69 16.88
N LEU A 146 -6.58 6.08 15.69
CA LEU A 146 -6.59 7.46 15.25
C LEU A 146 -7.94 7.80 14.62
N THR A 147 -8.60 8.81 15.17
CA THR A 147 -9.85 9.39 14.67
C THR A 147 -9.74 10.92 14.71
N LYS A 148 -10.77 11.62 14.22
CA LYS A 148 -10.85 13.08 14.39
C LYS A 148 -10.92 13.53 15.85
N LYS A 149 -11.38 12.67 16.78
CA LYS A 149 -11.65 13.03 18.18
C LYS A 149 -10.63 12.44 19.17
N ARG A 150 -9.97 11.34 18.81
CA ARG A 150 -9.21 10.50 19.73
C ARG A 150 -7.98 9.94 19.03
N ALA A 151 -6.84 10.00 19.71
CA ALA A 151 -5.61 9.32 19.34
C ALA A 151 -5.05 8.63 20.59
N TRP A 152 -4.95 7.31 20.57
CA TRP A 152 -4.43 6.55 21.70
C TRP A 152 -3.75 5.26 21.25
N ARG A 153 -2.78 4.79 22.04
CA ARG A 153 -2.04 3.54 21.82
C ARG A 153 -1.94 2.80 23.14
N LEU A 154 -2.32 1.53 23.11
CA LEU A 154 -2.40 0.65 24.25
C LEU A 154 -1.50 -0.57 23.99
N THR A 155 -0.71 -0.90 25.00
CA THR A 155 -0.05 -2.20 25.10
C THR A 155 -0.50 -2.88 26.40
N HIS A 156 0.04 -4.05 26.70
CA HIS A 156 -0.23 -4.73 27.97
C HIS A 156 0.18 -3.91 29.21
N GLU A 157 1.16 -3.01 29.10
CA GLU A 157 1.75 -2.25 30.22
C GLU A 157 1.59 -0.73 30.10
N SER A 158 1.29 -0.20 28.91
CA SER A 158 1.32 1.24 28.66
C SER A 158 0.09 1.74 27.92
N LEU A 159 -0.43 2.90 28.33
CA LEU A 159 -1.42 3.67 27.59
C LEU A 159 -0.85 5.05 27.23
N ILE A 160 -0.79 5.35 25.94
CA ILE A 160 -0.37 6.65 25.41
C ILE A 160 -1.60 7.37 24.86
N LEU A 161 -1.81 8.62 25.28
CA LEU A 161 -2.91 9.47 24.85
C LEU A 161 -2.36 10.71 24.16
N SER A 162 -2.91 11.06 23.00
CA SER A 162 -2.53 12.26 22.27
C SER A 162 -3.75 13.01 21.75
N ASP A 163 -3.55 14.28 21.42
CA ASP A 163 -4.49 15.03 20.60
C ASP A 163 -4.31 14.58 19.13
N PRO A 164 -5.38 14.26 18.39
CA PRO A 164 -5.30 13.92 16.98
C PRO A 164 -4.61 14.98 16.12
N ALA A 165 -4.81 16.27 16.41
CA ALA A 165 -4.15 17.36 15.68
C ALA A 165 -2.64 17.35 15.95
N LEU A 166 -2.24 17.16 17.22
CA LEU A 166 -0.82 17.07 17.61
C LEU A 166 -0.11 15.91 16.90
N SER A 167 -0.79 14.77 16.74
CA SER A 167 -0.23 13.61 16.05
C SER A 167 0.18 13.91 14.61
N ARG A 168 -0.51 14.84 13.92
CA ARG A 168 -0.21 15.21 12.54
C ARG A 168 1.02 16.11 12.44
N ASP A 169 1.15 17.01 13.41
CA ASP A 169 2.22 18.00 13.43
C ASP A 169 3.57 17.40 13.87
N MET A 170 3.53 16.28 14.60
CA MET A 170 4.70 15.67 15.23
C MET A 170 5.25 14.44 14.48
N VAL A 171 5.37 14.52 13.14
CA VAL A 171 5.93 13.44 12.28
C VAL A 171 7.32 12.95 12.75
N ASN A 172 8.10 13.79 13.44
CA ASN A 172 9.42 13.43 13.95
C ASN A 172 9.42 12.83 15.36
N ASN A 173 8.26 12.70 16.02
CA ASN A 173 8.15 12.08 17.33
C ASN A 173 7.34 10.76 17.23
N PRO A 174 8.01 9.59 17.18
CA PRO A 174 7.34 8.30 17.02
C PRO A 174 6.40 7.94 18.18
N GLU A 175 6.55 8.55 19.35
CA GLU A 175 5.68 8.31 20.50
C GLU A 175 4.25 8.85 20.28
N VAL A 176 4.12 9.90 19.48
CA VAL A 176 2.83 10.58 19.22
C VAL A 176 2.47 10.65 17.75
N TRP A 177 3.26 10.09 16.84
CA TRP A 177 2.96 10.04 15.42
C TRP A 177 2.15 8.79 15.06
N PHE A 178 0.85 8.83 15.38
CA PHE A 178 -0.09 7.72 15.11
C PHE A 178 -0.32 7.49 13.62
N GLU A 179 -0.28 8.55 12.80
CA GLU A 179 -0.37 8.42 11.34
C GLU A 179 0.79 7.60 10.75
N GLY A 180 1.93 7.52 11.45
CA GLY A 180 3.04 6.63 11.06
C GLY A 180 2.65 5.15 11.11
N ASP A 181 1.76 4.76 12.05
CA ASP A 181 1.30 3.38 12.21
C ASP A 181 0.50 2.90 10.98
N GLU A 182 -0.15 3.80 10.25
CA GLU A 182 -0.85 3.50 8.99
C GLU A 182 0.06 2.82 7.97
N SER A 183 1.33 3.23 7.92
CA SER A 183 2.32 2.66 7.01
C SER A 183 2.67 1.20 7.32
N VAL A 184 2.32 0.71 8.51
CA VAL A 184 2.52 -0.68 8.91
C VAL A 184 1.37 -1.56 8.43
N PHE A 185 0.13 -1.19 8.77
CA PHE A 185 -1.01 -2.10 8.59
C PHE A 185 -1.83 -1.86 7.33
N LEU A 186 -1.86 -0.64 6.77
CA LEU A 186 -2.64 -0.38 5.56
C LEU A 186 -2.05 -1.07 4.33
N PRO A 187 -0.72 -1.16 4.12
CA PRO A 187 -0.17 -2.01 3.06
C PRO A 187 -0.64 -3.47 3.19
N GLU A 188 -0.62 -4.05 4.38
CA GLU A 188 -1.05 -5.44 4.62
C GLU A 188 -2.54 -5.64 4.31
N ALA A 189 -3.41 -4.81 4.88
CA ALA A 189 -4.84 -4.83 4.57
C ALA A 189 -5.10 -4.53 3.08
N GLY A 190 -4.30 -3.66 2.48
CA GLY A 190 -4.39 -3.26 1.07
C GLY A 190 -4.07 -4.39 0.10
N TYR A 191 -3.17 -5.32 0.45
CA TYR A 191 -2.98 -6.54 -0.34
C TYR A 191 -4.22 -7.43 -0.35
N LEU A 192 -4.87 -7.59 0.80
CA LEU A 192 -6.08 -8.40 0.91
C LEU A 192 -7.30 -7.73 0.27
N LEU A 193 -7.48 -6.41 0.43
CA LEU A 193 -8.67 -5.67 -0.03
C LEU A 193 -8.57 -5.20 -1.48
N PHE A 194 -7.38 -4.77 -1.91
CA PHE A 194 -7.18 -4.06 -3.17
C PHE A 194 -6.00 -4.60 -3.98
N GLY A 195 -5.39 -5.71 -3.57
CA GLY A 195 -4.27 -6.29 -4.29
C GLY A 195 -3.01 -5.40 -4.32
N GLY A 196 -2.84 -4.54 -3.32
CA GLY A 196 -1.69 -3.66 -3.18
C GLY A 196 -1.79 -2.34 -3.97
N LEU A 197 -2.94 -2.00 -4.56
CA LEU A 197 -3.13 -0.73 -5.29
C LEU A 197 -3.04 0.50 -4.38
N ASN A 198 -3.16 0.32 -3.05
CA ASN A 198 -2.91 1.38 -2.06
C ASN A 198 -1.44 1.82 -1.99
N ALA A 199 -0.52 1.14 -2.68
CA ALA A 199 0.86 1.58 -2.86
C ALA A 199 0.95 2.98 -3.48
N GLY A 200 -0.07 3.45 -4.22
CA GLY A 200 -0.16 4.82 -4.71
C GLY A 200 0.04 5.88 -3.62
N THR A 201 -0.60 5.71 -2.45
CA THR A 201 -0.54 6.67 -1.34
C THR A 201 0.84 6.66 -0.70
N TYR A 202 1.36 5.49 -0.34
CA TYR A 202 2.59 5.36 0.44
C TYR A 202 3.85 5.52 -0.39
N SER A 203 3.85 5.00 -1.61
CA SER A 203 5.00 5.07 -2.52
C SER A 203 4.90 6.22 -3.52
N ARG A 204 3.82 7.02 -3.49
CA ARG A 204 3.58 8.14 -4.41
C ARG A 204 3.73 7.75 -5.88
N ILE A 205 3.28 6.53 -6.22
CA ILE A 205 3.30 6.02 -7.58
C ILE A 205 2.01 6.39 -8.32
N ILE A 206 2.13 6.63 -9.62
CA ILE A 206 1.04 6.99 -10.52
C ILE A 206 0.85 5.83 -11.50
N PRO A 207 -0.39 5.36 -11.73
CA PRO A 207 -0.65 4.25 -12.64
C PRO A 207 -0.49 4.68 -14.10
N ASP A 208 0.19 3.86 -14.89
CA ASP A 208 0.22 3.92 -16.35
C ASP A 208 -1.07 3.33 -16.94
N PRO A 209 -1.36 3.54 -18.25
CA PRO A 209 -2.49 2.91 -18.90
C PRO A 209 -2.48 1.37 -18.78
N VAL A 210 -3.62 0.79 -18.40
CA VAL A 210 -3.80 -0.66 -18.32
C VAL A 210 -3.74 -1.29 -19.71
N ARG A 211 -3.06 -2.43 -19.82
CA ARG A 211 -2.99 -3.25 -21.04
C ARG A 211 -3.81 -4.52 -20.82
N VAL A 212 -4.70 -4.83 -21.76
CA VAL A 212 -5.62 -5.96 -21.67
C VAL A 212 -5.35 -6.95 -22.80
N ASN A 213 -5.32 -8.24 -22.47
CA ASN A 213 -5.16 -9.34 -23.41
C ASN A 213 -6.05 -10.52 -22.97
N GLY A 214 -7.16 -10.74 -23.68
CA GLY A 214 -8.18 -11.70 -23.25
C GLY A 214 -8.74 -11.32 -21.89
N ASP A 215 -8.81 -12.27 -20.97
CA ASP A 215 -9.21 -12.07 -19.57
C ASP A 215 -8.08 -11.53 -18.69
N ARG A 216 -6.87 -11.31 -19.20
CA ARG A 216 -5.73 -10.83 -18.43
C ARG A 216 -5.50 -9.35 -18.62
N TRP A 217 -5.03 -8.70 -17.56
CA TRP A 217 -4.61 -7.31 -17.62
C TRP A 217 -3.29 -7.10 -16.88
N THR A 218 -2.56 -6.09 -17.33
CA THR A 218 -1.30 -5.66 -16.71
C THR A 218 -1.25 -4.14 -16.63
N MET A 219 -0.67 -3.61 -15.58
CA MET A 219 -0.49 -2.18 -15.35
C MET A 219 0.84 -1.95 -14.64
N GLU A 220 1.61 -0.97 -15.07
CA GLU A 220 2.76 -0.49 -14.30
C GLU A 220 2.38 0.81 -13.60
N ALA A 221 2.96 1.07 -12.44
CA ALA A 221 2.83 2.34 -11.76
C ALA A 221 4.20 2.79 -11.27
N SER A 222 4.50 4.07 -11.39
CA SER A 222 5.84 4.60 -11.13
C SER A 222 5.81 5.92 -10.35
N MET A 223 6.84 6.15 -9.55
CA MET A 223 6.99 7.40 -8.78
C MET A 223 7.17 8.58 -9.74
N ALA A 224 6.55 9.71 -9.44
CA ALA A 224 6.79 10.95 -10.17
C ALA A 224 8.25 11.40 -9.96
N GLY A 225 9.04 11.34 -11.03
CA GLY A 225 10.47 11.69 -11.00
C GLY A 225 11.30 10.67 -11.77
N ARG A 226 12.40 11.14 -12.35
CA ARG A 226 13.34 10.31 -13.11
C ARG A 226 14.74 10.46 -12.53
N ASP A 227 15.50 9.38 -12.54
CA ASP A 227 16.92 9.38 -12.25
C ASP A 227 17.72 10.05 -13.37
N GLU A 228 19.04 10.11 -13.22
CA GLU A 228 19.96 10.70 -14.20
C GLU A 228 19.91 10.01 -15.57
N THR A 229 19.43 8.76 -15.63
CA THR A 229 19.25 7.98 -16.87
C THR A 229 17.88 8.20 -17.51
N GLY A 230 17.04 9.05 -16.91
CA GLY A 230 15.68 9.29 -17.37
C GLY A 230 14.70 8.18 -16.97
N MET A 231 15.05 7.30 -16.04
CA MET A 231 14.20 6.19 -15.62
C MET A 231 13.53 6.44 -14.26
N PRO A 232 12.36 5.86 -13.96
CA PRO A 232 11.73 6.07 -12.66
C PRO A 232 12.53 5.40 -11.55
N PHE A 233 12.69 6.10 -10.41
CA PHE A 233 13.40 5.61 -9.23
C PHE A 233 12.75 4.36 -8.61
N TYR A 234 11.42 4.28 -8.71
CA TYR A 234 10.63 3.19 -8.17
C TYR A 234 9.46 2.91 -9.11
N SER A 235 9.25 1.64 -9.45
CA SER A 235 8.07 1.20 -10.20
C SER A 235 7.62 -0.20 -9.80
N VAL A 236 6.31 -0.40 -9.85
CA VAL A 236 5.63 -1.65 -9.51
C VAL A 236 4.79 -2.07 -10.72
N ARG A 237 4.88 -3.34 -11.11
CA ARG A 237 3.96 -3.97 -12.06
C ARG A 237 2.88 -4.70 -11.30
N PHE A 238 1.64 -4.50 -11.72
CA PHE A 238 0.45 -5.22 -11.30
C PHE A 238 -0.02 -6.11 -12.46
N ASP A 239 -0.25 -7.38 -12.16
CA ASP A 239 -0.80 -8.36 -13.08
C ASP A 239 -2.09 -8.93 -12.47
N GLY A 240 -3.10 -9.16 -13.30
CA GLY A 240 -4.37 -9.68 -12.82
C GLY A 240 -5.26 -10.26 -13.89
N ARG A 241 -6.49 -10.59 -13.49
CA ARG A 241 -7.55 -11.08 -14.36
C ARG A 241 -8.80 -10.22 -14.29
N TRP A 242 -9.58 -10.22 -15.36
CA TRP A 242 -10.90 -9.64 -15.46
C TRP A 242 -11.94 -10.74 -15.31
N ASP A 243 -12.95 -10.48 -14.51
CA ASP A 243 -14.10 -11.34 -14.31
C ASP A 243 -15.34 -10.67 -14.92
N PRO A 244 -15.78 -11.12 -16.11
CA PRO A 244 -16.91 -10.50 -16.80
C PRO A 244 -18.24 -10.76 -16.11
N GLU A 245 -18.39 -11.84 -15.34
CA GLU A 245 -19.64 -12.16 -14.62
C GLU A 245 -19.89 -11.13 -13.52
N HIS A 246 -18.84 -10.76 -12.81
CA HIS A 246 -18.90 -9.78 -11.71
C HIS A 246 -18.57 -8.35 -12.17
N GLY A 247 -18.22 -8.15 -13.45
CA GLY A 247 -17.85 -6.85 -14.01
C GLY A 247 -16.67 -6.19 -13.29
N ARG A 248 -15.67 -6.96 -12.84
CA ARG A 248 -14.54 -6.46 -12.04
C ARG A 248 -13.22 -7.16 -12.32
N GLY A 249 -12.13 -6.50 -11.96
CA GLY A 249 -10.80 -7.10 -11.98
C GLY A 249 -10.37 -7.65 -10.61
N PHE A 250 -9.38 -8.52 -10.66
CA PHE A 250 -8.68 -9.07 -9.50
C PHE A 250 -7.18 -8.99 -9.74
N VAL A 251 -6.47 -8.32 -8.85
CA VAL A 251 -5.00 -8.31 -8.87
C VAL A 251 -4.50 -9.64 -8.33
N GLU A 252 -3.64 -10.32 -9.07
CA GLU A 252 -3.06 -11.61 -8.66
C GLU A 252 -1.59 -11.47 -8.29
N LYS A 253 -0.92 -10.45 -8.79
CA LYS A 253 0.48 -10.19 -8.47
C LYS A 253 0.78 -8.70 -8.51
N CYS A 254 1.55 -8.22 -7.54
CA CYS A 254 2.28 -6.97 -7.67
C CYS A 254 3.77 -7.23 -7.48
N ARG A 255 4.64 -6.62 -8.29
CA ARG A 255 6.08 -6.89 -8.29
C ARG A 255 6.86 -5.60 -8.48
N ILE A 256 7.90 -5.41 -7.67
CA ILE A 256 8.85 -4.31 -7.82
C ILE A 256 9.68 -4.55 -9.08
N VAL A 257 9.52 -3.67 -10.07
CA VAL A 257 10.26 -3.72 -11.34
C VAL A 257 11.50 -2.84 -11.26
N ARG A 258 11.43 -1.72 -10.52
CA ARG A 258 12.54 -0.80 -10.29
C ARG A 258 12.56 -0.33 -8.84
N HIS A 259 13.76 -0.20 -8.30
CA HIS A 259 14.00 0.37 -6.97
C HIS A 259 15.41 0.96 -6.95
N GLY A 260 15.64 2.02 -6.16
CA GLY A 260 16.99 2.59 -5.97
C GLY A 260 18.00 1.67 -5.29
N GLU A 261 17.55 0.52 -4.80
CA GLU A 261 18.39 -0.52 -4.20
C GLU A 261 18.07 -1.83 -4.93
N ALA A 262 19.07 -2.39 -5.63
CA ALA A 262 18.89 -3.55 -6.50
C ALA A 262 18.30 -4.78 -5.78
N ARG A 263 18.59 -4.93 -4.48
CA ARG A 263 18.10 -6.06 -3.67
C ARG A 263 16.58 -6.19 -3.61
N TYR A 264 15.81 -5.11 -3.83
CA TYR A 264 14.35 -5.18 -3.79
C TYR A 264 13.72 -5.48 -5.16
N ILE A 265 14.50 -5.39 -6.24
CA ILE A 265 13.98 -5.67 -7.59
C ILE A 265 13.61 -7.16 -7.67
N GLY A 266 12.40 -7.45 -8.12
CA GLY A 266 11.88 -8.82 -8.21
C GLY A 266 11.02 -9.26 -7.03
N TYR A 267 11.12 -8.57 -5.88
CA TYR A 267 10.20 -8.81 -4.76
C TYR A 267 8.75 -8.64 -5.24
N ALA A 268 7.89 -9.55 -4.82
CA ALA A 268 6.51 -9.58 -5.26
C ALA A 268 5.57 -10.03 -4.15
N THR A 269 4.33 -9.57 -4.23
CA THR A 269 3.20 -10.12 -3.46
C THR A 269 2.28 -10.85 -4.42
N ARG A 270 1.90 -12.08 -4.09
CA ARG A 270 0.97 -12.92 -4.87
C ARG A 270 -0.34 -13.04 -4.13
N MET A 271 -1.44 -12.63 -4.74
CA MET A 271 -2.78 -12.66 -4.14
C MET A 271 -3.62 -13.76 -4.76
N SER A 272 -4.40 -14.46 -3.93
CA SER A 272 -5.24 -15.58 -4.38
C SER A 272 -6.51 -15.74 -3.54
N GLY A 273 -7.46 -16.53 -4.06
CA GLY A 273 -8.70 -16.86 -3.35
C GLY A 273 -9.61 -15.65 -3.13
N TRP A 274 -9.72 -14.77 -4.13
CA TRP A 274 -10.64 -13.63 -4.10
C TRP A 274 -12.08 -14.09 -3.92
N LYS A 275 -12.75 -13.55 -2.90
CA LYS A 275 -14.17 -13.81 -2.62
C LYS A 275 -14.87 -12.54 -2.16
N GLN A 276 -16.17 -12.44 -2.43
CA GLN A 276 -16.99 -11.38 -1.86
C GLN A 276 -17.23 -11.67 -0.38
N VAL A 277 -17.09 -10.65 0.46
CA VAL A 277 -17.38 -10.69 1.89
C VAL A 277 -18.51 -9.69 2.15
N PRO A 278 -19.78 -10.16 2.19
CA PRO A 278 -20.95 -9.29 2.27
C PRO A 278 -20.93 -8.32 3.46
N GLU A 279 -20.42 -8.77 4.60
CA GLU A 279 -20.35 -8.00 5.86
C GLU A 279 -19.41 -6.79 5.75
N LEU A 280 -18.41 -6.86 4.86
CA LEU A 280 -17.50 -5.76 4.56
C LEU A 280 -17.89 -5.01 3.27
N ASN A 281 -18.93 -5.47 2.57
CA ASN A 281 -19.34 -4.99 1.24
C ASN A 281 -18.17 -4.84 0.26
N CYS A 282 -17.24 -5.79 0.27
CA CYS A 282 -16.05 -5.74 -0.58
C CYS A 282 -15.61 -7.15 -0.99
N TRP A 283 -14.62 -7.21 -1.88
CA TRP A 283 -13.95 -8.45 -2.21
C TRP A 283 -12.62 -8.51 -1.50
N VAL A 284 -12.27 -9.68 -1.01
CA VAL A 284 -11.07 -9.91 -0.20
C VAL A 284 -10.33 -11.11 -0.77
N ALA A 285 -9.03 -10.95 -1.02
CA ALA A 285 -8.13 -12.07 -1.27
C ALA A 285 -8.02 -12.91 0.00
N SER A 286 -8.23 -14.21 -0.09
CA SER A 286 -8.09 -15.09 1.07
C SER A 286 -6.63 -15.22 1.53
N ARG A 287 -5.66 -14.99 0.62
CA ARG A 287 -4.23 -15.09 0.89
C ARG A 287 -3.42 -14.11 0.05
N ALA A 288 -2.44 -13.46 0.66
CA ALA A 288 -1.39 -12.70 -0.01
C ALA A 288 -0.01 -13.17 0.45
N GLU A 289 0.87 -13.56 -0.47
CA GLU A 289 2.19 -14.14 -0.17
C GLU A 289 3.30 -13.25 -0.70
N ASP A 290 4.12 -12.72 0.20
CA ASP A 290 5.31 -11.96 -0.14
C ASP A 290 6.48 -12.89 -0.39
N VAL A 291 7.06 -12.77 -1.57
CA VAL A 291 8.24 -13.49 -2.02
C VAL A 291 9.39 -12.52 -2.29
N ASP A 292 10.61 -12.99 -2.05
CA ASP A 292 11.82 -12.27 -2.46
C ASP A 292 12.06 -12.37 -3.98
N ALA A 293 13.21 -11.86 -4.44
CA ALA A 293 13.56 -11.84 -5.85
C ALA A 293 13.75 -13.25 -6.44
N GLU A 294 14.16 -14.20 -5.61
CA GLU A 294 14.33 -15.62 -5.92
C GLU A 294 12.99 -16.39 -5.87
N GLY A 295 11.92 -15.75 -5.39
CA GLY A 295 10.59 -16.34 -5.29
C GLY A 295 10.36 -17.14 -4.01
N LYS A 296 11.24 -17.03 -3.01
CA LYS A 296 11.09 -17.67 -1.70
C LYS A 296 10.12 -16.86 -0.84
N PRO A 297 9.08 -17.49 -0.25
CA PRO A 297 8.15 -16.79 0.60
C PRO A 297 8.82 -16.38 1.91
N TRP A 298 8.57 -15.15 2.36
CA TRP A 298 9.09 -14.65 3.65
C TRP A 298 8.02 -14.03 4.55
N ARG A 299 6.83 -13.74 4.01
CA ARG A 299 5.64 -13.34 4.77
C ARG A 299 4.38 -13.79 4.03
N VAL A 300 3.37 -14.20 4.78
CA VAL A 300 2.06 -14.57 4.25
C VAL A 300 0.99 -13.85 5.06
N LEU A 301 0.06 -13.19 4.38
CA LEU A 301 -1.16 -12.65 4.96
C LEU A 301 -2.33 -13.59 4.63
N VAL A 302 -3.10 -13.97 5.64
CA VAL A 302 -4.25 -14.87 5.50
C VAL A 302 -5.48 -14.16 6.06
N PHE A 303 -6.51 -13.98 5.23
CA PHE A 303 -7.79 -13.48 5.71
C PHE A 303 -8.41 -14.49 6.67
N ASP A 304 -8.62 -14.06 7.91
CA ASP A 304 -9.08 -14.89 9.03
C ASP A 304 -10.57 -14.66 9.34
N GLY A 305 -11.20 -13.71 8.66
CA GLY A 305 -12.64 -13.46 8.73
C GLY A 305 -12.98 -12.03 9.12
N VAL A 306 -14.23 -11.91 9.56
CA VAL A 306 -14.87 -10.65 9.92
C VAL A 306 -15.10 -10.63 11.43
N VAL A 307 -14.94 -9.45 12.04
CA VAL A 307 -15.19 -9.24 13.47
C VAL A 307 -16.39 -8.32 13.64
N GLU A 308 -17.51 -8.91 14.02
CA GLU A 308 -18.72 -8.19 14.39
C GLU A 308 -18.72 -7.95 15.90
N THR A 309 -18.82 -6.68 16.30
CA THR A 309 -18.76 -6.29 17.71
C THR A 309 -20.12 -5.90 18.27
N GLY A 310 -21.09 -5.59 17.41
CA GLY A 310 -22.35 -4.96 17.78
C GLY A 310 -22.19 -3.52 18.31
N LEU A 311 -20.98 -2.97 18.29
CA LEU A 311 -20.65 -1.63 18.77
C LEU A 311 -20.52 -0.66 17.61
N THR A 312 -20.81 0.61 17.87
CA THR A 312 -20.50 1.67 16.92
C THR A 312 -18.99 1.91 16.83
N PHE A 313 -18.52 2.48 15.72
CA PHE A 313 -17.11 2.84 15.58
C PHE A 313 -16.66 3.89 16.63
N ASP A 314 -17.54 4.80 17.05
CA ASP A 314 -17.25 5.72 18.16
C ASP A 314 -17.08 4.94 19.48
N GLU A 315 -17.87 3.91 19.76
CA GLU A 315 -17.68 3.06 20.94
C GLU A 315 -16.38 2.28 20.90
N LEU A 316 -16.06 1.67 19.75
CA LEU A 316 -14.82 0.93 19.54
C LEU A 316 -13.56 1.78 19.70
N THR A 317 -13.65 3.08 19.46
CA THR A 317 -12.49 3.98 19.50
C THR A 317 -12.39 4.77 20.80
N ARG A 318 -13.25 4.51 21.79
CA ARG A 318 -13.17 5.16 23.10
C ARG A 318 -11.80 4.91 23.74
N VAL A 319 -11.30 5.92 24.44
CA VAL A 319 -10.05 5.80 25.18
C VAL A 319 -10.23 4.71 26.26
N PRO A 320 -9.38 3.68 26.31
CA PRO A 320 -9.40 2.71 27.39
C PRO A 320 -9.18 3.44 28.72
N SER A 321 -10.03 3.21 29.72
CA SER A 321 -9.79 3.74 31.06
C SER A 321 -8.93 2.74 31.85
N ALA A 322 -8.12 3.24 32.80
CA ALA A 322 -7.32 2.39 33.68
C ALA A 322 -8.18 1.41 34.50
N ASP A 323 -9.42 1.83 34.82
CA ASP A 323 -10.37 1.04 35.59
C ASP A 323 -11.37 0.24 34.74
N GLY A 324 -11.51 0.57 33.46
CA GLY A 324 -12.61 0.09 32.61
C GLY A 324 -12.22 -0.95 31.59
N SER A 325 -13.26 -1.56 31.03
CA SER A 325 -13.19 -2.56 29.97
C SER A 325 -13.00 -1.86 28.62
N ASP A 326 -11.93 -2.20 27.91
CA ASP A 326 -11.89 -2.03 26.46
C ASP A 326 -12.73 -3.16 25.81
N PRO A 327 -13.54 -2.90 24.78
CA PRO A 327 -14.41 -3.93 24.20
C PRO A 327 -13.65 -5.05 23.46
N LEU A 328 -12.40 -4.84 23.08
CA LEU A 328 -11.58 -5.83 22.37
C LEU A 328 -10.50 -6.46 23.25
N ARG A 329 -10.09 -5.78 24.32
CA ARG A 329 -8.97 -6.18 25.18
C ARG A 329 -9.44 -6.54 26.59
N PRO A 330 -8.86 -7.59 27.20
CA PRO A 330 -9.00 -7.78 28.64
C PRO A 330 -8.42 -6.57 29.37
N LYS A 331 -8.79 -6.39 30.64
CA LYS A 331 -8.29 -5.30 31.47
C LYS A 331 -6.75 -5.28 31.46
N PRO A 332 -6.10 -4.22 30.93
CA PRO A 332 -4.63 -4.15 30.88
C PRO A 332 -4.04 -3.89 32.26
N ASN A 333 -2.82 -4.38 32.51
CA ASN A 333 -2.08 -4.08 33.73
C ASN A 333 -1.16 -2.87 33.47
N LEU A 334 -1.75 -1.68 33.41
CA LEU A 334 -1.03 -0.46 33.06
C LEU A 334 -0.07 -0.04 34.18
N SER A 335 1.23 -0.08 33.89
CA SER A 335 2.27 0.51 34.73
C SER A 335 2.64 1.93 34.29
N VAL A 336 2.27 2.32 33.06
CA VAL A 336 2.56 3.64 32.50
C VAL A 336 1.34 4.21 31.77
N VAL A 337 0.96 5.44 32.09
CA VAL A 337 0.00 6.24 31.32
C VAL A 337 0.66 7.56 30.94
N ALA A 338 0.94 7.77 29.65
CA ALA A 338 1.50 9.00 29.11
C ALA A 338 0.41 9.81 28.40
N ASP A 339 0.01 10.94 28.97
CA ASP A 339 -1.00 11.83 28.40
C ASP A 339 -0.36 13.10 27.84
N TYR A 340 -0.12 13.12 26.53
CA TYR A 340 0.47 14.25 25.82
C TYR A 340 -0.49 15.45 25.69
N ARG A 341 -1.80 15.24 25.93
CA ARG A 341 -2.82 16.29 25.92
C ARG A 341 -2.69 17.17 27.16
N SER A 342 -2.51 16.54 28.33
CA SER A 342 -2.32 17.23 29.60
C SER A 342 -0.84 17.46 29.95
N GLY A 343 0.09 16.81 29.24
CA GLY A 343 1.52 16.89 29.52
C GLY A 343 1.91 16.13 30.78
N THR A 344 1.20 15.05 31.10
CA THR A 344 1.41 14.26 32.32
C THR A 344 1.85 12.84 31.99
N LEU A 345 2.71 12.29 32.86
CA LEU A 345 3.14 10.90 32.86
C LEU A 345 2.76 10.33 34.23
N ILE A 346 1.89 9.33 34.24
CA ILE A 346 1.53 8.59 35.44
C ILE A 346 2.27 7.26 35.38
N LYS A 347 3.09 6.97 36.37
CA LYS A 347 3.80 5.69 36.49
C LYS A 347 3.36 4.99 37.77
N THR A 348 2.94 3.75 37.66
CA THR A 348 2.63 2.87 38.80
C THR A 348 3.80 1.90 38.98
N GLU A 349 4.45 2.00 40.13
CA GLU A 349 5.58 1.14 40.50
C GLU A 349 5.08 -0.23 40.98
N ALA A 350 6.00 -1.19 41.15
CA ALA A 350 5.65 -2.57 41.52
C ALA A 350 4.99 -2.71 42.90
N ASP A 351 5.13 -1.73 43.78
CA ASP A 351 4.49 -1.65 45.10
C ASP A 351 3.07 -1.05 45.05
N GLY A 352 2.62 -0.63 43.86
CA GLY A 352 1.33 0.02 43.64
C GLY A 352 1.36 1.55 43.86
N ASP A 353 2.49 2.13 44.27
CA ASP A 353 2.62 3.58 44.37
C ASP A 353 2.52 4.21 42.98
N THR A 354 1.74 5.30 42.89
CA THR A 354 1.49 5.99 41.63
C THR A 354 2.09 7.38 41.68
N ARG A 355 3.00 7.65 40.73
CA ARG A 355 3.70 8.92 40.61
C ARG A 355 3.26 9.65 39.36
N THR A 356 2.78 10.87 39.55
CA THR A 356 2.50 11.80 38.45
C THR A 356 3.70 12.71 38.24
N MET A 357 4.25 12.68 37.03
CA MET A 357 5.40 13.46 36.61
C MET A 357 5.03 14.33 35.39
N PRO A 358 5.68 15.48 35.19
CA PRO A 358 5.55 16.21 33.93
C PRO A 358 6.14 15.36 32.80
N LEU A 359 5.38 15.26 31.70
CA LEU A 359 5.86 14.60 30.49
C LEU A 359 6.89 15.50 29.82
N VAL A 360 8.17 15.15 29.96
CA VAL A 360 9.25 15.86 29.26
C VAL A 360 9.09 15.54 27.78
N ARG A 361 8.54 16.50 27.02
CA ARG A 361 8.54 16.41 25.56
C ARG A 361 10.01 16.41 25.14
N SER A 362 10.53 15.25 24.76
CA SER A 362 11.80 15.19 24.02
C SER A 362 11.53 15.82 22.67
N VAL A 363 11.58 17.15 22.61
CA VAL A 363 11.65 17.88 21.36
C VAL A 363 13.05 17.58 20.84
N THR A 364 13.21 16.44 20.17
CA THR A 364 14.35 16.25 19.29
C THR A 364 14.20 17.35 18.25
N PRO A 365 15.06 18.40 18.26
CA PRO A 365 14.88 19.49 17.33
C PRO A 365 14.86 18.91 15.92
N PRO A 366 13.94 19.35 15.04
CA PRO A 366 13.84 18.79 13.69
C PRO A 366 15.22 18.86 13.03
N VAL A 367 15.75 17.69 12.69
CA VAL A 367 17.10 17.52 12.12
C VAL A 367 17.26 18.33 10.81
N THR A 368 16.14 18.75 10.22
CA THR A 368 16.06 19.54 8.99
C THR A 368 16.22 21.06 9.17
N ALA A 369 15.91 21.64 10.35
CA ALA A 369 15.90 23.10 10.51
C ALA A 369 17.29 23.75 10.65
N LYS A 370 18.35 22.97 10.97
CA LYS A 370 19.72 23.52 11.15
C LYS A 370 20.67 23.31 9.96
N ARG A 371 20.26 22.63 8.88
CA ARG A 371 21.13 22.36 7.72
C ARG A 371 21.24 23.51 6.71
N SER A 372 20.30 24.45 6.66
CA SER A 372 20.36 25.60 5.72
C SER A 372 21.45 26.61 6.11
N TRP A 373 21.56 26.96 7.40
CA TRP A 373 22.63 27.81 7.92
C TRP A 373 24.03 27.22 7.66
N LEU A 374 24.20 25.91 7.88
CA LEU A 374 25.48 25.23 7.60
C LEU A 374 25.85 25.31 6.11
N ARG A 375 24.88 25.17 5.20
CA ARG A 375 25.10 25.38 3.75
C ARG A 375 25.55 26.81 3.43
N TRP A 376 24.88 27.82 4.00
CA TRP A 376 25.28 29.22 3.80
C TRP A 376 26.65 29.55 4.39
N SER A 377 26.96 29.04 5.58
CA SER A 377 28.29 29.21 6.19
C SER A 377 29.39 28.54 5.36
N GLY A 378 29.11 27.37 4.77
CA GLY A 378 30.02 26.71 3.83
C GLY A 378 30.32 27.55 2.59
N TRP A 379 29.29 28.16 1.98
CA TRP A 379 29.46 29.05 0.83
C TRP A 379 30.24 30.34 1.17
N LEU A 380 30.01 30.92 2.35
CA LEU A 380 30.77 32.11 2.79
C LEU A 380 32.25 31.79 3.03
N ILE A 381 32.55 30.63 3.64
CA ILE A 381 33.94 30.17 3.82
C ILE A 381 34.60 29.93 2.47
N LEU A 382 33.92 29.26 1.53
CA LEU A 382 34.46 29.00 0.19
C LEU A 382 34.73 30.31 -0.56
N GLY A 383 33.80 31.26 -0.51
CA GLY A 383 33.96 32.60 -1.09
C GLY A 383 35.13 33.37 -0.48
N GLY A 384 35.29 33.31 0.86
CA GLY A 384 36.42 33.91 1.56
C GLY A 384 37.76 33.32 1.14
N VAL A 385 37.86 31.99 1.02
CA VAL A 385 39.07 31.30 0.53
C VAL A 385 39.40 31.71 -0.90
N LEU A 386 38.39 31.83 -1.78
CA LEU A 386 38.57 32.22 -3.18
C LEU A 386 39.07 33.67 -3.30
N LEU A 387 38.49 34.59 -2.53
CA LEU A 387 38.93 35.99 -2.46
C LEU A 387 40.34 36.12 -1.88
N ALA A 388 40.67 35.38 -0.81
CA ALA A 388 42.01 35.36 -0.24
C ALA A 388 43.04 34.81 -1.24
N SER A 389 42.68 33.78 -2.00
CA SER A 389 43.53 33.20 -3.04
C SER A 389 43.79 34.21 -4.18
N ILE A 390 42.75 34.89 -4.66
CA ILE A 390 42.87 35.95 -5.68
C ILE A 390 43.77 37.09 -5.16
N TYR A 391 43.58 37.52 -3.91
CA TYR A 391 44.40 38.56 -3.30
C TYR A 391 45.87 38.16 -3.19
N LEU A 392 46.17 36.93 -2.76
CA LEU A 392 47.54 36.42 -2.65
C LEU A 392 48.22 36.28 -4.02
N VAL A 393 47.49 35.85 -5.05
CA VAL A 393 48.01 35.81 -6.43
C VAL A 393 48.32 37.23 -6.92
N LYS A 394 47.39 38.17 -6.74
CA LYS A 394 47.58 39.57 -7.18
C LYS A 394 48.76 40.24 -6.46
N ARG A 395 48.92 39.98 -5.16
CA ARG A 395 50.06 40.50 -4.36
C ARG A 395 51.40 39.87 -4.74
N ARG A 396 51.43 38.66 -5.29
CA ARG A 396 52.67 38.04 -5.81
C ARG A 396 53.06 38.55 -7.20
N SER A 397 52.09 39.04 -7.97
CA SER A 397 52.30 39.59 -9.32
C SER A 397 52.62 41.09 -9.35
N SER A 398 52.57 41.77 -8.20
CA SER A 398 53.01 43.16 -8.00
C SER A 398 54.25 43.14 -7.12
#